data_AF-A0A839U1L8-F1
#
_entry.id   AF-A0A839U1L8-F1
#
_cell.length_a   1.000
_cell.length_b   1.000
_cell.length_c   1.000
_cell.angle_alpha   90.00
_cell.angle_beta   90.00
_cell.angle_gamma   90.00
#
_symmetry.space_group_name_H-M   'P 1'
#
loop_
_entity.id
_entity.type
_entity.pdbx_description
1 polymer ?
#
loop_
_entity_poly.entity_id
_entity_poly.type
_entity_poly.pdbx_seq_one_letter_code
_entity_poly.pdbx_strand_id
1 'polypeptide(L)'
;MERPETEHIDQDANLDALANFVDYSGINRDRGGRCRFDADILFSSDRTVDERTRVHISFRDDDVSVVRFTEKGELNPVNVHTEFRLASSVFRFEDEELQIFGSSPKVGQYKVRIRPL
;
A
#
# COMPACT_ATOMS: atom_id res chain seq x y z
N MET A 1 -0.59 -1.45 32.04
CA MET A 1 -0.72 -1.75 30.60
C MET A 1 -0.40 -0.47 29.86
N GLU A 2 0.81 -0.37 29.33
CA GLU A 2 1.20 0.74 28.47
C GLU A 2 0.40 0.61 27.17
N ARG A 3 -0.36 1.64 26.80
CA ARG A 3 -1.03 1.69 25.50
C ARG A 3 0.07 1.77 24.45
N PRO A 4 0.05 0.96 23.39
CA PRO A 4 0.98 1.18 22.29
C PRO A 4 0.79 2.62 21.82
N GLU A 5 1.88 3.38 21.80
CA GLU A 5 1.91 4.72 21.22
C GLU A 5 1.31 4.59 19.82
N THR A 6 0.17 5.26 19.59
CA THR A 6 -0.33 5.43 18.24
C THR A 6 0.80 6.12 17.48
N GLU A 7 1.50 5.40 16.60
CA GLU A 7 2.43 6.02 15.66
C GLU A 7 1.66 7.19 15.04
N HIS A 8 2.11 8.41 15.34
CA HIS A 8 1.47 9.59 14.78
C HIS A 8 1.66 9.50 13.27
N ILE A 9 0.56 9.36 12.54
CA ILE A 9 0.61 9.23 11.08
C ILE A 9 1.00 10.59 10.53
N ASP A 10 2.24 10.69 10.05
CA ASP A 10 2.76 11.87 9.38
C ASP A 10 2.37 11.83 7.91
N GLN A 11 1.37 12.63 7.55
CA GLN A 11 0.84 12.67 6.18
C GLN A 11 1.83 13.30 5.20
N ASP A 12 2.65 14.25 5.64
CA ASP A 12 3.66 14.89 4.80
C ASP A 12 4.76 13.88 4.47
N ALA A 13 5.23 13.13 5.48
CA ALA A 13 6.20 12.05 5.27
C ALA A 13 5.65 10.96 4.34
N ASN A 14 4.36 10.61 4.47
CA ASN A 14 3.72 9.64 3.59
C ASN A 14 3.63 10.15 2.14
N LEU A 15 3.30 11.43 1.95
CA LEU A 15 3.23 12.06 0.64
C LEU A 15 4.62 12.10 -0.02
N ASP A 16 5.65 12.44 0.74
CA ASP A 16 7.04 12.42 0.28
C ASP A 16 7.47 11.00 -0.13
N ALA A 17 7.12 9.97 0.65
CA ALA A 17 7.39 8.59 0.30
C ALA A 17 6.72 8.18 -1.03
N LEU A 18 5.46 8.57 -1.25
CA LEU A 18 4.77 8.32 -2.51
C LEU A 18 5.41 9.05 -3.70
N ALA A 19 5.76 10.32 -3.52
CA ALA A 19 6.40 11.12 -4.56
C ALA A 19 7.76 10.50 -4.96
N ASN A 20 8.59 10.21 -3.96
CA ASN A 20 9.90 9.57 -4.17
C ASN A 20 9.78 8.22 -4.88
N PHE A 21 8.80 7.39 -4.50
CA PHE A 21 8.56 6.12 -5.16
C PHE A 21 8.17 6.27 -6.63
N VAL A 22 7.23 7.18 -6.94
CA VAL A 22 6.78 7.43 -8.32
C VAL A 22 7.89 7.98 -9.18
N ASP A 23 8.67 8.93 -8.65
CA ASP A 23 9.79 9.56 -9.34
C ASP A 23 10.93 8.56 -9.58
N TYR A 24 11.31 7.78 -8.56
CA TYR A 24 12.33 6.72 -8.67
C TYR A 24 11.97 5.69 -9.73
N SER A 25 10.70 5.26 -9.73
CA SER A 25 10.21 4.20 -10.61
C SER A 25 9.89 4.68 -12.03
N GLY A 26 10.03 5.98 -12.33
CA GLY A 26 9.69 6.57 -13.62
C GLY A 26 8.21 6.42 -14.00
N ILE A 27 7.32 6.28 -13.02
CA ILE A 27 5.89 6.06 -13.26
C ILE A 27 5.25 7.35 -13.75
N ASN A 28 4.62 7.28 -14.93
CA ASN A 28 3.94 8.45 -15.50
C ASN A 28 2.73 8.87 -14.64
N ARG A 29 2.76 10.14 -14.23
CA ARG A 29 1.66 10.82 -13.53
C ARG A 29 0.81 11.61 -14.53
N ASP A 30 -0.51 11.38 -14.53
CA ASP A 30 -1.43 12.11 -15.40
C ASP A 30 -1.64 13.56 -14.93
N ARG A 31 -2.30 14.39 -15.76
CA ARG A 31 -2.64 15.80 -15.41
C ARG A 31 -3.51 15.93 -14.16
N GLY A 32 -4.18 14.85 -13.77
CA GLY A 32 -4.99 14.75 -12.55
C GLY A 32 -4.21 14.29 -11.33
N GLY A 33 -2.89 14.05 -11.43
CA GLY A 33 -2.11 13.53 -10.32
C GLY A 33 -2.34 12.05 -10.03
N ARG A 34 -2.76 11.27 -11.03
CA ARG A 34 -3.00 9.83 -10.90
C ARG A 34 -1.95 9.03 -11.64
N CYS A 35 -1.55 7.91 -11.04
CA CYS A 35 -0.59 6.97 -11.61
C CYS A 35 -1.24 5.59 -11.74
N ARG A 36 -0.95 4.89 -12.85
CA ARG A 36 -1.39 3.51 -13.09
C ARG A 36 -0.24 2.69 -13.64
N PHE A 37 0.10 1.60 -12.98
CA PHE A 37 1.24 0.76 -13.34
C PHE A 37 1.00 -0.67 -12.87
N ASP A 38 1.66 -1.62 -13.50
CA ASP A 38 1.66 -3.01 -13.05
C ASP A 38 2.80 -3.20 -12.04
N ALA A 39 2.57 -4.01 -11.02
CA ALA A 39 3.48 -4.20 -9.90
C ALA A 39 3.41 -5.62 -9.35
N ASP A 40 4.52 -6.08 -8.76
CA ASP A 40 4.54 -7.20 -7.83
C ASP A 40 4.20 -6.67 -6.43
N ILE A 41 3.21 -7.29 -5.79
CA ILE A 41 2.70 -6.93 -4.46
C ILE A 41 2.98 -8.07 -3.50
N LEU A 42 3.58 -7.76 -2.34
CA LEU A 42 3.69 -8.67 -1.22
C LEU A 42 2.87 -8.14 -0.04
N PHE A 43 1.79 -8.84 0.30
CA PHE A 43 0.99 -8.58 1.49
C PHE A 43 1.39 -9.53 2.62
N SER A 44 1.69 -8.99 3.79
CA SER A 44 2.06 -9.76 4.97
C SER A 44 1.24 -9.32 6.19
N SER A 45 0.50 -10.24 6.78
CA SER A 45 -0.08 -10.16 8.12
C SER A 45 0.28 -11.45 8.88
N ASP A 46 -0.68 -12.15 9.49
CA ASP A 46 -0.51 -13.53 9.98
C ASP A 46 -0.15 -14.52 8.87
N ARG A 47 -0.44 -14.17 7.61
CA ARG A 47 -0.07 -14.91 6.41
C ARG A 47 0.58 -13.99 5.40
N THR A 48 1.38 -14.57 4.52
CA THR A 48 2.01 -13.84 3.41
C THR A 48 1.39 -14.28 2.09
N VAL A 49 1.07 -13.30 1.25
CA VAL A 49 0.50 -13.49 -0.08
C VAL A 49 1.25 -12.60 -1.05
N ASP A 50 1.70 -13.15 -2.16
CA ASP A 50 2.27 -12.42 -3.29
C ASP A 50 1.32 -12.44 -4.50
N GLU A 51 1.21 -11.30 -5.18
CA GLU A 51 0.38 -11.18 -6.39
C GLU A 51 0.95 -10.14 -7.36
N ARG A 52 0.88 -10.41 -8.66
CA ARG A 52 1.20 -9.46 -9.71
C ARG A 52 -0.06 -8.80 -10.23
N THR A 53 -0.10 -7.48 -10.23
CA THR A 53 -1.36 -6.77 -10.47
C THR A 53 -1.20 -5.26 -10.72
N ARG A 54 -2.28 -4.58 -11.09
CA ARG A 54 -2.28 -3.17 -11.47
C ARG A 54 -2.61 -2.23 -10.32
N VAL A 55 -1.65 -1.40 -9.93
CA VAL A 55 -1.79 -0.40 -8.85
C VAL A 55 -2.31 0.94 -9.39
N HIS A 56 -3.12 1.60 -8.57
CA HIS A 56 -3.56 2.98 -8.79
C HIS A 56 -3.17 3.87 -7.61
N ILE A 57 -2.47 4.98 -7.87
CA ILE A 57 -2.14 6.01 -6.87
C ILE A 57 -2.85 7.30 -7.29
N SER A 58 -3.56 7.95 -6.37
CA SER A 58 -4.09 9.31 -6.54
C SER A 58 -3.46 10.25 -5.52
N PHE A 59 -2.66 11.21 -5.99
CA PHE A 59 -2.10 12.28 -5.15
C PHE A 59 -3.12 13.37 -4.83
N ARG A 60 -4.33 13.32 -5.41
CA ARG A 60 -5.41 14.29 -5.11
C ARG A 60 -6.39 13.78 -4.07
N ASP A 61 -6.60 12.48 -4.05
CA ASP A 61 -7.57 11.81 -3.16
C ASP A 61 -6.86 11.13 -1.98
N ASP A 62 -5.55 11.38 -1.83
CA ASP A 62 -4.67 10.85 -0.78
C ASP A 62 -4.80 9.34 -0.60
N ASP A 63 -4.92 8.64 -1.73
CA ASP A 63 -5.16 7.21 -1.77
C ASP A 63 -4.22 6.42 -2.67
N VAL A 64 -3.91 5.22 -2.18
CA VAL A 64 -3.27 4.17 -2.93
C VAL A 64 -4.21 2.98 -2.93
N SER A 65 -4.77 2.71 -4.09
CA SER A 65 -5.62 1.55 -4.32
C SER A 65 -4.77 0.43 -4.90
N VAL A 66 -4.43 -0.54 -4.05
CA VAL A 66 -3.82 -1.78 -4.47
C VAL A 66 -4.94 -2.80 -4.51
N VAL A 67 -5.37 -3.14 -5.72
CA VAL A 67 -5.79 -4.46 -6.14
C VAL A 67 -6.42 -5.40 -5.09
N ARG A 68 -7.53 -6.00 -5.51
CA ARG A 68 -8.14 -7.20 -4.92
C ARG A 68 -7.12 -8.34 -4.76
N PHE A 69 -6.62 -8.58 -3.56
CA PHE A 69 -5.87 -9.81 -3.32
C PHE A 69 -6.82 -10.96 -2.99
N THR A 70 -6.47 -12.14 -3.48
CA THR A 70 -7.14 -13.39 -3.12
C THR A 70 -6.31 -14.11 -2.05
N GLU A 71 -6.76 -14.09 -0.80
CA GLU A 71 -6.17 -14.99 0.20
C GLU A 71 -6.45 -16.44 -0.24
N LYS A 72 -5.40 -17.17 -0.67
CA LYS A 72 -5.53 -18.60 -1.00
C LYS A 72 -5.72 -19.41 0.29
N GLY A 73 -6.96 -19.52 0.74
CA GLY A 73 -7.43 -20.60 1.62
C GLY A 73 -8.19 -21.63 0.77
N GLU A 74 -8.06 -22.93 1.08
CA GLU A 74 -8.56 -24.04 0.25
C GLU A 74 -10.05 -24.00 -0.14
N LEU A 75 -10.88 -23.14 0.46
CA LEU A 75 -12.33 -23.16 0.23
C LEU A 75 -13.04 -21.80 0.12
N ASN A 76 -12.39 -20.64 0.31
CA ASN A 76 -13.04 -19.33 0.15
C ASN A 76 -12.02 -18.21 -0.17
N PRO A 77 -11.93 -17.73 -1.42
CA PRO A 77 -11.09 -16.58 -1.74
C PRO A 77 -11.65 -15.33 -1.05
N VAL A 78 -10.96 -14.82 -0.04
CA VAL A 78 -11.28 -13.50 0.52
C VAL A 78 -10.73 -12.47 -0.46
N ASN A 79 -11.64 -11.86 -1.24
CA ASN A 79 -11.30 -10.71 -2.07
C ASN A 79 -11.17 -9.49 -1.16
N VAL A 80 -9.95 -9.08 -0.86
CA VAL A 80 -9.72 -7.84 -0.11
C VAL A 80 -9.35 -6.76 -1.10
N HIS A 81 -10.30 -5.87 -1.37
CA HIS A 81 -10.00 -4.59 -1.98
C HIS A 81 -9.45 -3.69 -0.88
N THR A 82 -8.16 -3.34 -0.96
CA THR A 82 -7.55 -2.48 0.04
C THR A 82 -7.17 -1.14 -0.56
N GLU A 83 -7.86 -0.12 -0.08
CA GLU A 83 -7.49 1.27 -0.28
C GLU A 83 -6.69 1.71 0.95
N PHE A 84 -5.44 2.12 0.72
CA PHE A 84 -4.60 2.71 1.75
C PHE A 84 -4.75 4.22 1.66
N ARG A 85 -5.03 4.86 2.79
CA ARG A 85 -5.18 6.31 2.90
C ARG A 85 -3.98 6.87 3.63
N LEU A 86 -3.48 8.04 3.19
CA LEU A 86 -2.38 8.74 3.88
C LEU A 86 -2.68 9.00 5.36
N ALA A 87 -3.95 9.16 5.72
CA ALA A 87 -4.39 9.47 7.08
C ALA A 87 -4.55 8.24 8.01
N SER A 88 -4.51 7.02 7.47
CA SER A 88 -4.77 5.78 8.25
C SER A 88 -3.73 4.68 8.05
N SER A 89 -2.69 4.96 7.26
CA SER A 89 -1.60 4.04 6.96
C SER A 89 -0.28 4.81 6.99
N VAL A 90 0.80 4.11 7.31
CA VAL A 90 2.16 4.65 7.27
C VAL A 90 2.81 4.18 5.98
N PHE A 91 3.33 5.11 5.20
CA PHE A 91 4.00 4.86 3.94
C PHE A 91 5.49 5.13 4.11
N ARG A 92 6.31 4.23 3.56
CA ARG A 92 7.77 4.38 3.50
C ARG A 92 8.24 4.00 2.11
N PHE A 93 9.24 4.70 1.61
CA PHE A 93 9.94 4.31 0.40
C PHE A 93 11.34 3.86 0.78
N GLU A 94 11.58 2.56 0.73
CA GLU A 94 12.79 1.90 1.20
C GLU A 94 13.07 0.69 0.30
N ASP A 95 14.34 0.41 0.03
CA ASP A 95 14.77 -0.71 -0.84
C ASP A 95 14.08 -0.71 -2.22
N GLU A 96 13.88 0.48 -2.79
CA GLU A 96 13.24 0.69 -4.11
C GLU A 96 11.77 0.24 -4.15
N GLU A 97 11.14 0.07 -2.99
CA GLU A 97 9.76 -0.36 -2.86
C GLU A 97 8.95 0.62 -2.04
N LEU A 98 7.67 0.75 -2.40
CA LEU A 98 6.71 1.40 -1.52
C LEU A 98 6.24 0.39 -0.48
N GLN A 99 6.52 0.68 0.79
CA GLN A 99 6.09 -0.11 1.93
C GLN A 99 4.93 0.60 2.65
N ILE A 100 3.82 -0.08 2.84
CA ILE A 100 2.63 0.44 3.51
C ILE A 100 2.34 -0.40 4.75
N PHE A 101 2.27 0.25 5.90
CA PHE A 101 1.97 -0.37 7.18
C PHE A 101 0.62 0.12 7.68
N GLY A 102 -0.13 -0.77 8.31
CA GLY A 102 -1.40 -0.39 8.90
C GLY A 102 -1.98 -1.50 9.75
N SER A 103 -3.22 -1.29 10.17
CA SER A 103 -4.00 -2.31 10.87
C SER A 103 -5.42 -2.36 10.33
N SER A 104 -6.02 -3.54 10.36
CA SER A 104 -7.46 -3.70 10.12
C SER A 104 -8.08 -4.65 11.13
N PRO A 105 -9.39 -4.53 11.41
CA PRO A 105 -10.09 -5.47 12.28
C PRO A 105 -10.08 -6.93 11.78
N LYS A 106 -9.90 -7.15 10.47
CA LYS A 106 -10.01 -8.48 9.85
C LYS A 106 -8.71 -9.27 9.88
N VAL A 107 -7.59 -8.60 9.65
CA VAL A 107 -6.27 -9.25 9.49
C VAL A 107 -5.21 -8.74 10.47
N GLY A 108 -5.60 -7.91 11.44
CA GLY A 108 -4.67 -7.33 12.42
C GLY A 108 -3.72 -6.32 11.78
N GLN A 109 -2.50 -6.25 12.31
CA GLN A 109 -1.43 -5.46 11.71
C GLN A 109 -0.99 -6.10 10.39
N TYR A 110 -0.68 -5.26 9.40
CA TYR A 110 -0.23 -5.71 8.09
C TYR A 110 0.88 -4.82 7.54
N LYS A 111 1.64 -5.39 6.61
CA LYS A 111 2.62 -4.73 5.75
C LYS A 111 2.32 -5.07 4.29
N VAL A 112 2.37 -4.08 3.42
CA VAL A 112 2.30 -4.25 1.96
C VAL A 112 3.57 -3.71 1.35
N ARG A 113 4.17 -4.45 0.42
CA ARG A 113 5.32 -4.00 -0.37
C ARG A 113 4.92 -3.98 -1.83
N ILE A 114 5.21 -2.87 -2.51
CA ILE A 114 4.86 -2.65 -3.91
C ILE A 114 6.14 -2.42 -4.70
N ARG A 115 6.38 -3.26 -5.70
CA ARG A 115 7.49 -3.10 -6.65
C ARG A 115 6.95 -2.97 -8.08
N PRO A 116 7.15 -1.84 -8.77
CA PRO A 116 6.76 -1.67 -10.16
C PRO A 116 7.48 -2.64 -11.09
N LEU A 117 6.83 -3.00 -12.21
CA LEU A 117 7.37 -3.84 -13.28
C LEU A 117 8.03 -3.04 -14.39
#